data_AF-A0A8H7WS76-F1
#
_entry.id   AF-A0A8H7WS76-F1
#
_cell.length_a   1.000
_cell.length_b   1.000
_cell.length_c   1.000
_cell.angle_alpha   90.00
_cell.angle_beta   90.00
_cell.angle_gamma   90.00
#
_symmetry.space_group_name_H-M   'P 1'
#
loop_
_entity.id
_entity.type
_entity.pdbx_description
1 polymer ?
#
loop_
_entity_poly.entity_id
_entity_poly.type
_entity_poly.pdbx_seq_one_letter_code
_entity_poly.pdbx_strand_id
1 'polypeptide(L)'
;MVVVCSGDSLAHEVFNGLGKRPDAKKALSKMAVAHIPCGSGNGLSKNLNATGNASMATLAVIKGIRKPLDLISVTQGDTRVLSFLSHTAGMGAESDLATEHLRWIGETRFTLGFLTRILAKKVYPCQIAVGIVMDNKESIMNHYGKEELKDTQNQIFSEVHSNGDNSDCEGLPLLKYGTIHYKISEDWTVISCENLGSLYCGNLAYMASGAKFFPPALPNDGMIDLVLIDGNIPAEPP
;
A
#
# COMPACT_ATOMS: atom_id res chain seq x y z
N MET A 1 -6.14 -3.82 -21.02
CA MET A 1 -4.96 -3.55 -20.17
C MET A 1 -4.65 -2.07 -20.27
N VAL A 2 -4.31 -1.43 -19.16
CA VAL A 2 -3.80 -0.05 -19.11
C VAL A 2 -2.33 -0.12 -18.70
N VAL A 3 -1.44 0.52 -19.45
CA VAL A 3 -0.02 0.59 -19.13
C VAL A 3 0.31 2.01 -18.67
N VAL A 4 0.79 2.12 -17.44
CA VAL A 4 1.16 3.38 -16.79
C VAL A 4 2.66 3.57 -16.97
N CYS A 5 3.07 4.62 -17.68
CA CYS A 5 4.47 4.99 -17.88
C CYS A 5 4.77 6.27 -17.10
N SER A 6 4.99 6.16 -15.78
CA SER A 6 5.23 7.30 -14.88
C SER A 6 5.78 6.78 -13.55
N GLY A 7 5.54 7.48 -12.44
CA GLY A 7 5.67 6.94 -11.08
C GLY A 7 4.33 6.44 -10.52
N ASP A 8 4.37 6.06 -9.24
CA ASP A 8 3.24 5.45 -8.53
C ASP A 8 1.95 6.30 -8.52
N SER A 9 2.05 7.63 -8.61
CA SER A 9 0.90 8.54 -8.59
C SER A 9 -0.05 8.37 -9.78
N LEU A 10 0.48 8.12 -10.97
CA LEU A 10 -0.38 7.91 -12.15
C LEU A 10 -1.11 6.56 -12.07
N ALA A 11 -0.47 5.54 -11.49
CA ALA A 11 -1.14 4.28 -11.21
C ALA A 11 -2.28 4.48 -10.21
N HIS A 12 -2.06 5.32 -9.19
CA HIS A 12 -3.09 5.68 -8.21
C HIS A 12 -4.29 6.37 -8.89
N GLU A 13 -4.06 7.31 -9.80
CA GLU A 13 -5.12 7.95 -10.59
C GLU A 13 -5.88 6.95 -11.45
N VAL A 14 -5.19 6.01 -12.10
CA VAL A 14 -5.82 4.96 -12.91
C VAL A 14 -6.74 4.08 -12.05
N PHE A 15 -6.28 3.59 -10.90
CA PHE A 15 -7.12 2.77 -10.01
C PHE A 15 -8.34 3.55 -9.50
N ASN A 16 -8.16 4.81 -9.08
CA ASN A 16 -9.28 5.65 -8.67
C ASN A 16 -10.23 5.97 -9.81
N GLY A 17 -9.72 6.18 -11.03
CA GLY A 17 -10.53 6.38 -12.23
C GLY A 17 -11.38 5.15 -12.54
N LEU A 18 -10.81 3.95 -12.43
CA LEU A 18 -11.55 2.69 -12.55
C LEU A 18 -12.59 2.53 -11.44
N GLY A 19 -12.25 2.92 -10.20
CA GLY A 19 -13.13 2.87 -9.05
C GLY A 19 -14.32 3.84 -9.09
N LYS A 20 -14.26 4.92 -9.89
CA LYS A 20 -15.35 5.88 -10.08
C LYS A 20 -16.36 5.45 -11.14
N ARG A 21 -16.10 4.38 -11.89
CA ARG A 21 -17.01 3.89 -12.92
C ARG A 21 -18.25 3.25 -12.29
N PRO A 22 -19.42 3.31 -12.95
CA PRO A 22 -20.60 2.56 -12.52
C PRO A 22 -20.33 1.05 -12.42
N ASP A 23 -19.47 0.52 -13.29
CA ASP A 23 -19.05 -0.88 -13.35
C ASP A 23 -17.71 -1.17 -12.67
N ALA A 24 -17.36 -0.40 -11.62
CA ALA A 24 -16.07 -0.46 -10.93
C ALA A 24 -15.63 -1.88 -10.53
N LYS A 25 -16.52 -2.74 -9.99
CA LYS A 25 -16.16 -4.11 -9.60
C LYS A 25 -15.64 -4.92 -10.80
N LYS A 26 -16.31 -4.80 -11.93
CA LYS A 26 -15.92 -5.47 -13.19
C LYS A 26 -14.68 -4.83 -13.80
N ALA A 27 -14.59 -3.50 -13.77
CA ALA A 27 -13.45 -2.77 -14.32
C ALA A 27 -12.15 -3.13 -13.58
N LEU A 28 -12.16 -3.12 -12.24
CA LEU A 28 -10.99 -3.42 -11.41
C LEU A 28 -10.60 -4.91 -11.47
N SER A 29 -11.57 -5.83 -11.54
CA SER A 29 -11.28 -7.27 -11.60
C SER A 29 -10.78 -7.75 -12.97
N LYS A 30 -11.20 -7.12 -14.07
CA LYS A 30 -10.86 -7.57 -15.43
C LYS A 30 -9.78 -6.74 -16.11
N MET A 31 -9.65 -5.46 -15.78
CA MET A 31 -8.65 -4.59 -16.40
C MET A 31 -7.30 -4.76 -15.72
N ALA A 32 -6.37 -5.45 -16.39
CA ALA A 32 -4.97 -5.46 -15.95
C ALA A 32 -4.38 -4.04 -16.03
N VAL A 33 -3.77 -3.58 -14.93
CA VAL A 33 -2.99 -2.35 -14.85
C VAL A 33 -1.52 -2.74 -14.73
N ALA A 34 -0.71 -2.30 -15.69
CA ALA A 34 0.72 -2.53 -15.73
C ALA A 34 1.47 -1.22 -15.46
N HIS A 35 2.65 -1.31 -14.84
CA HIS A 35 3.47 -0.15 -14.52
C HIS A 35 4.86 -0.28 -15.14
N ILE A 36 5.23 0.71 -15.96
CA ILE A 36 6.58 0.92 -16.48
C ILE A 36 7.16 2.12 -15.71
N PRO A 37 8.23 1.90 -14.91
CA PRO A 37 8.78 2.92 -14.03
C PRO A 37 9.49 4.01 -14.85
N CYS A 38 8.87 5.19 -14.92
CA CYS A 38 9.42 6.39 -15.53
C CYS A 38 9.45 7.59 -14.56
N GLY A 39 9.04 7.40 -13.30
CA GLY A 39 9.03 8.42 -12.26
C GLY A 39 10.18 8.30 -11.27
N SER A 40 10.17 9.14 -10.24
CA SER A 40 11.13 9.12 -9.14
C SER A 40 10.72 8.22 -7.96
N GLY A 41 9.45 7.83 -7.89
CA GLY A 41 8.93 6.84 -6.95
C GLY A 41 8.29 5.70 -7.75
N ASN A 42 8.90 4.52 -7.68
CA ASN A 42 8.54 3.35 -8.48
C ASN A 42 8.31 2.11 -7.58
N GLY A 43 7.72 2.31 -6.41
CA GLY A 43 7.41 1.25 -5.45
C GLY A 43 6.59 0.14 -6.11
N LEU A 44 5.57 0.48 -6.89
CA LEU A 44 4.72 -0.50 -7.56
C LEU A 44 5.51 -1.42 -8.52
N SER A 45 6.41 -0.85 -9.32
CA SER A 45 7.23 -1.66 -10.24
C SER A 45 8.24 -2.51 -9.47
N LYS A 46 8.79 -1.99 -8.37
CA LYS A 46 9.72 -2.75 -7.52
C LYS A 46 9.03 -3.96 -6.89
N ASN A 47 7.79 -3.83 -6.44
CA ASN A 47 7.03 -4.95 -5.86
C ASN A 47 6.57 -5.96 -6.91
N LEU A 48 6.00 -5.50 -8.04
CA LEU A 48 5.36 -6.41 -9.00
C LEU A 48 6.35 -7.00 -10.01
N ASN A 49 7.27 -6.17 -10.52
CA ASN A 49 8.23 -6.52 -11.57
C ASN A 49 9.65 -6.79 -11.03
N ALA A 50 9.87 -6.66 -9.71
CA ALA A 50 11.18 -6.77 -9.05
C ALA A 50 12.25 -5.75 -9.53
N THR A 51 11.86 -4.73 -10.30
CA THR A 51 12.80 -3.82 -10.97
C THR A 51 12.28 -2.38 -11.05
N GLY A 52 13.21 -1.42 -10.92
CA GLY A 52 12.99 -0.01 -11.22
C GLY A 52 13.45 0.40 -12.62
N ASN A 53 13.97 -0.55 -13.43
CA ASN A 53 14.42 -0.29 -14.79
C ASN A 53 13.25 -0.46 -15.79
N ALA A 54 13.00 0.57 -16.59
CA ALA A 54 11.89 0.60 -17.56
C ALA A 54 11.93 -0.55 -18.58
N SER A 55 13.11 -0.87 -19.11
CA SER A 55 13.27 -1.96 -20.09
C SER A 55 12.97 -3.33 -19.48
N MET A 56 13.48 -3.58 -18.27
CA MET A 56 13.23 -4.83 -17.56
C MET A 56 11.75 -4.96 -17.12
N ALA A 57 11.14 -3.88 -16.66
CA ALA A 57 9.71 -3.83 -16.35
C ALA A 57 8.88 -4.08 -17.61
N THR A 58 9.25 -3.50 -18.75
CA THR A 58 8.57 -3.72 -20.03
C THR A 58 8.62 -5.20 -20.42
N LEU A 59 9.77 -5.87 -20.25
CA LEU A 59 9.88 -7.31 -20.48
C LEU A 59 8.96 -8.12 -19.55
N ALA A 60 8.89 -7.76 -18.26
CA ALA A 60 7.98 -8.41 -17.31
C ALA A 60 6.50 -8.23 -17.70
N VAL A 61 6.13 -7.02 -18.15
CA VAL A 61 4.76 -6.72 -18.64
C VAL A 61 4.44 -7.52 -19.90
N ILE A 62 5.38 -7.64 -20.85
CA ILE A 62 5.20 -8.43 -22.08
C ILE A 62 4.99 -9.91 -21.78
N LYS A 63 5.67 -10.46 -20.75
CA LYS A 63 5.45 -11.84 -20.29
C LYS A 63 4.01 -12.07 -19.79
N GLY A 64 3.27 -11.01 -19.47
CA GLY A 64 1.82 -11.08 -19.27
C GLY A 64 1.36 -11.82 -18.02
N ILE A 65 2.26 -12.11 -17.07
CA ILE A 65 1.91 -12.79 -15.81
C ILE A 65 1.09 -11.81 -14.96
N ARG A 66 -0.19 -12.13 -14.79
CA ARG A 66 -1.09 -11.33 -13.95
C ARG A 66 -0.92 -11.74 -12.50
N LYS A 67 -0.83 -10.75 -11.61
CA LYS A 67 -0.83 -10.94 -10.17
C LYS A 67 -2.05 -10.21 -9.59
N PRO A 68 -2.84 -10.85 -8.72
CA PRO A 68 -3.86 -10.13 -7.96
C PRO A 68 -3.19 -9.06 -7.09
N LEU A 69 -3.90 -7.95 -6.90
CA LEU A 69 -3.46 -6.83 -6.07
C LEU A 69 -4.68 -6.28 -5.34
N ASP A 70 -4.60 -6.26 -4.02
CA ASP A 70 -5.60 -5.68 -3.15
C ASP A 70 -5.53 -4.16 -3.18
N LEU A 71 -6.69 -3.53 -3.08
CA LEU A 71 -6.84 -2.10 -3.00
C LEU A 71 -7.44 -1.74 -1.65
N ILE A 72 -6.78 -0.83 -0.95
CA ILE A 72 -7.24 -0.24 0.29
C ILE A 72 -8.29 0.82 -0.03
N SER A 73 -9.46 0.70 0.58
CA SER A 73 -10.49 1.72 0.51
C SER A 73 -10.38 2.66 1.70
N VAL A 74 -9.93 3.89 1.45
CA VAL A 74 -9.81 4.94 2.47
C VAL A 74 -11.03 5.85 2.43
N THR A 75 -11.54 6.21 3.60
CA THR A 75 -12.58 7.23 3.73
C THR A 75 -12.08 8.41 4.54
N GLN A 76 -12.36 9.62 4.05
CA GLN A 76 -12.06 10.88 4.73
C GLN A 76 -13.23 11.83 4.50
N GLY A 77 -13.95 12.18 5.56
CA GLY A 77 -15.22 12.89 5.39
C GLY A 77 -16.19 12.01 4.58
N ASP A 78 -16.80 12.63 3.57
CA ASP A 78 -17.68 11.96 2.62
C ASP A 78 -16.94 11.42 1.37
N THR A 79 -15.60 11.55 1.35
CA THR A 79 -14.79 11.08 0.22
C THR A 79 -14.28 9.67 0.44
N ARG A 80 -14.36 8.84 -0.61
CA ARG A 80 -13.79 7.49 -0.67
C ARG A 80 -12.73 7.45 -1.77
N VAL A 81 -11.52 7.04 -1.41
CA VAL A 81 -10.36 6.96 -2.30
C VAL A 81 -9.77 5.56 -2.22
N LEU A 82 -9.30 5.03 -3.35
CA LEU A 82 -8.58 3.77 -3.42
C LEU A 82 -7.08 4.02 -3.36
N SER A 83 -6.36 3.19 -2.62
CA SER A 83 -4.91 3.20 -2.55
C SER A 83 -4.37 1.78 -2.62
N PHE A 84 -3.16 1.61 -3.12
CA PHE A 84 -2.57 0.30 -3.36
C PHE A 84 -1.19 0.12 -2.74
N LEU A 85 -0.54 1.21 -2.28
CA LEU A 85 0.85 1.18 -1.84
C LEU A 85 0.93 1.33 -0.33
N SER A 86 0.64 2.54 0.16
CA SER A 86 0.78 2.85 1.57
C SER A 86 0.05 4.12 2.00
N HIS A 87 -0.11 4.28 3.31
CA HIS A 87 -0.64 5.46 3.97
C HIS A 87 0.22 5.78 5.16
N THR A 88 0.58 7.06 5.32
CA THR A 88 1.33 7.51 6.47
C THR A 88 0.61 8.69 7.14
N ALA A 89 0.69 8.75 8.46
CA ALA A 89 0.27 9.89 9.26
C ALA A 89 1.38 10.23 10.28
N GLY A 90 1.45 11.50 10.67
CA GLY A 90 2.53 12.03 11.50
C GLY A 90 3.76 12.44 10.68
N MET A 91 4.96 12.14 11.17
CA MET A 91 6.23 12.58 10.59
C MET A 91 6.42 12.17 9.12
N GLY A 92 5.96 10.98 8.73
CA GLY A 92 6.07 10.49 7.35
C GLY A 92 5.30 11.35 6.34
N ALA A 93 4.07 11.76 6.68
CA ALA A 93 3.24 12.58 5.81
C ALA A 93 3.80 14.00 5.61
N GLU A 94 4.36 14.60 6.67
CA GLU A 94 5.03 15.89 6.55
C GLU A 94 6.35 15.81 5.78
N SER A 95 7.08 14.70 5.88
CA SER A 95 8.32 14.49 5.13
C SER A 95 8.05 14.44 3.62
N ASP A 96 6.99 13.75 3.20
CA ASP A 96 6.58 13.70 1.80
C ASP A 96 6.20 15.10 1.27
N LEU A 97 5.48 15.89 2.08
CA LEU A 97 5.11 17.27 1.74
C LEU A 97 6.34 18.21 1.72
N ALA A 98 7.19 18.11 2.75
CA ALA A 98 8.36 18.97 2.91
C ALA A 98 9.43 18.70 1.85
N THR A 99 9.51 17.49 1.30
CA THR A 99 10.49 17.14 0.26
C THR A 99 9.96 17.28 -1.17
N GLU A 100 8.75 17.82 -1.36
CA GLU A 100 8.16 17.99 -2.70
C GLU A 100 8.99 18.94 -3.58
N HIS A 101 9.55 20.00 -3.00
CA HIS A 101 10.47 20.92 -3.69
C HIS A 101 11.83 20.27 -4.05
N LEU A 102 12.14 19.11 -3.47
CA LEU A 102 13.35 18.33 -3.72
C LEU A 102 13.12 17.20 -4.73
N ARG A 103 12.04 17.26 -5.53
CA ARG A 103 11.75 16.22 -6.54
C ARG A 103 12.92 15.96 -7.51
N TRP A 104 13.80 16.95 -7.69
CA TRP A 104 15.00 16.89 -8.53
C TRP A 104 16.10 15.96 -8.00
N ILE A 105 16.13 15.62 -6.70
CA ILE A 105 17.13 14.69 -6.13
C ILE A 105 16.68 13.21 -6.15
N GLY A 106 15.55 12.92 -6.78
CA GLY A 106 15.08 11.54 -6.97
C GLY A 106 14.81 10.79 -5.65
N GLU A 107 15.22 9.52 -5.56
CA GLU A 107 14.93 8.65 -4.41
C GLU A 107 15.63 9.09 -3.11
N THR A 108 16.73 9.86 -3.19
CA THR A 108 17.47 10.34 -2.01
C THR A 108 16.64 11.29 -1.13
N ARG A 109 15.57 11.88 -1.68
CA ARG A 109 14.63 12.72 -0.93
C ARG A 109 13.97 11.97 0.23
N PHE A 110 13.70 10.68 0.06
CA PHE A 110 13.04 9.87 1.08
C PHE A 110 13.95 9.67 2.30
N THR A 111 15.24 9.41 2.06
CA THR A 111 16.25 9.26 3.11
C THR A 111 16.51 10.58 3.84
N LEU A 112 16.61 11.69 3.11
CA LEU A 112 16.81 13.03 3.69
C LEU A 112 15.59 13.50 4.49
N GLY A 113 14.38 13.28 3.97
CA GLY A 113 13.15 13.60 4.67
C GLY A 113 12.98 12.81 5.98
N PHE A 114 13.29 11.51 5.94
CA PHE A 114 13.29 10.67 7.13
C PHE A 114 14.33 11.13 8.19
N LEU A 115 15.58 11.38 7.78
CA LEU A 115 16.67 11.77 8.68
C LEU A 115 16.42 13.15 9.32
N THR A 116 15.98 14.13 8.52
CA THR A 116 15.68 15.48 9.01
C THR A 116 14.53 15.49 10.03
N ARG A 117 13.59 14.53 9.94
CA ARG A 117 12.44 14.46 10.85
C ARG A 117 12.70 13.68 12.13
N ILE A 118 13.53 12.64 12.10
CA ILE A 118 14.10 12.05 13.33
C ILE A 118 14.77 13.13 14.16
N LEU A 119 15.52 14.04 13.52
CA LEU A 119 16.16 15.16 14.20
C LEU A 119 15.17 16.21 14.72
N ALA A 120 13.99 16.34 14.10
CA ALA A 120 12.96 17.31 14.48
C ALA A 120 12.06 16.86 15.65
N LYS A 121 12.04 15.55 15.98
CA LYS A 121 11.30 14.95 17.12
C LYS A 121 9.85 15.45 17.29
N LYS A 122 9.14 15.67 16.18
CA LYS A 122 7.73 16.08 16.27
C LYS A 122 6.85 14.89 16.67
N VAL A 123 5.97 15.13 17.62
CA VAL A 123 5.00 14.15 18.12
C VAL A 123 3.57 14.61 17.82
N TYR A 124 2.69 13.63 17.59
CA TYR A 124 1.30 13.84 17.19
C TYR A 124 0.39 13.04 18.12
N PRO A 125 -0.21 13.67 19.15
CA PRO A 125 -1.18 12.98 19.98
C PRO A 125 -2.39 12.54 19.16
N CYS A 126 -2.70 11.24 19.14
CA CYS A 126 -3.86 10.71 18.43
C CYS A 126 -4.35 9.39 19.04
N GLN A 127 -5.62 9.06 18.78
CA GLN A 127 -6.18 7.75 19.05
C GLN A 127 -6.30 6.97 17.74
N ILE A 128 -5.82 5.73 17.76
CA ILE A 128 -5.84 4.84 16.60
C ILE A 128 -6.65 3.61 16.99
N ALA A 129 -7.69 3.29 16.23
CA ALA A 129 -8.43 2.04 16.39
C ALA A 129 -8.08 1.09 15.25
N VAL A 130 -7.74 -0.16 15.57
CA VAL A 130 -7.24 -1.15 14.60
C VAL A 130 -7.98 -2.46 14.80
N GLY A 131 -8.55 -3.00 13.71
CA GLY A 131 -9.03 -4.38 13.65
C GLY A 131 -7.85 -5.32 13.41
N ILE A 132 -7.24 -5.80 14.49
CA ILE A 132 -6.02 -6.62 14.44
C ILE A 132 -6.38 -8.05 13.97
N VAL A 133 -5.77 -8.48 12.87
CA VAL A 133 -5.85 -9.89 12.42
C VAL A 133 -4.67 -10.70 12.95
N MET A 134 -3.48 -10.11 12.97
CA MET A 134 -2.24 -10.70 13.50
C MET A 134 -1.44 -9.62 14.23
N ASP A 135 -1.03 -9.89 15.46
CA ASP A 135 -0.23 -8.99 16.31
C ASP A 135 1.19 -9.49 16.59
N ASN A 136 1.46 -10.78 16.40
CA ASN A 136 2.76 -11.39 16.67
C ASN A 136 3.60 -11.57 15.40
N LYS A 137 4.89 -11.20 15.49
CA LYS A 137 5.90 -11.40 14.45
C LYS A 137 5.99 -12.85 13.97
N GLU A 138 5.89 -13.83 14.87
CA GLU A 138 5.95 -15.25 14.50
C GLU A 138 4.75 -15.65 13.63
N SER A 139 3.55 -15.19 13.99
CA SER A 139 2.32 -15.41 13.23
C SER A 139 2.40 -14.80 11.83
N ILE A 140 2.92 -13.57 11.73
CA ILE A 140 3.10 -12.86 10.47
C ILE A 140 4.08 -13.61 9.56
N MET A 141 5.25 -14.02 10.08
CA MET A 141 6.24 -14.76 9.29
C MET A 141 5.75 -16.14 8.86
N ASN A 142 5.00 -16.83 9.72
CA ASN A 142 4.39 -18.12 9.40
C ASN A 142 3.29 -17.98 8.34
N HIS A 143 2.51 -16.89 8.37
CA HIS A 143 1.53 -16.58 7.34
C HIS A 143 2.21 -16.28 6.00
N TYR A 144 3.19 -15.38 5.99
CA TYR A 144 3.98 -15.02 4.81
C TYR A 144 4.60 -16.25 4.14
N GLY A 145 5.28 -17.10 4.91
CA GLY A 145 5.91 -18.31 4.38
C GLY A 145 4.90 -19.30 3.79
N LYS A 146 3.70 -19.41 4.36
CA LYS A 146 2.64 -20.29 3.82
C LYS A 146 2.09 -19.76 2.50
N GLU A 147 1.86 -18.46 2.38
CA GLU A 147 1.33 -17.87 1.16
C GLU A 147 2.36 -17.84 0.03
N GLU A 148 3.64 -17.56 0.30
CA GLU A 148 4.69 -17.66 -0.74
C GLU A 148 4.81 -19.05 -1.35
N LEU A 149 4.67 -20.10 -0.52
CA LEU A 149 4.67 -21.49 -0.99
C LEU A 149 3.47 -21.79 -1.88
N LYS A 150 2.28 -21.29 -1.52
CA LYS A 150 1.06 -21.45 -2.34
C LYS A 150 1.15 -20.69 -3.66
N ASP A 151 1.67 -19.46 -3.65
CA ASP A 151 1.83 -18.65 -4.86
C ASP A 151 2.77 -19.33 -5.86
N THR A 152 3.86 -19.93 -5.36
CA THR A 152 4.79 -20.70 -6.20
C THR A 152 4.10 -21.90 -6.85
N GLN A 153 3.21 -22.57 -6.12
CA GLN A 153 2.43 -23.71 -6.65
C GLN A 153 1.34 -23.24 -7.63
N ASN A 154 0.63 -22.15 -7.33
CA ASN A 154 -0.47 -21.64 -8.16
C ASN A 154 0.01 -21.03 -9.49
N GLN A 155 1.22 -20.44 -9.53
CA GLN A 155 1.83 -19.96 -10.78
C GLN A 155 2.12 -21.09 -11.78
N ILE A 156 2.22 -22.34 -11.32
CA ILE A 156 2.42 -23.52 -12.16
C ILE A 156 1.08 -24.07 -12.71
N PHE A 157 -0.05 -23.77 -12.05
CA PHE A 157 -1.35 -24.42 -12.32
C PHE A 157 -2.50 -23.51 -12.80
N SER A 158 -2.31 -22.21 -12.96
CA SER A 158 -3.44 -21.31 -13.23
C SER A 158 -3.68 -21.00 -14.72
N GLU A 159 -4.39 -21.90 -15.40
CA GLU A 159 -5.34 -21.53 -16.46
C GLU A 159 -6.67 -21.05 -15.83
N VAL A 160 -7.01 -19.79 -16.12
CA VAL A 160 -8.33 -19.17 -16.14
C VAL A 160 -9.44 -19.89 -15.35
N HIS A 161 -9.61 -19.55 -14.06
CA HIS A 161 -10.88 -19.75 -13.35
C HIS A 161 -11.36 -18.40 -12.80
N SER A 162 -12.00 -17.62 -13.67
CA SER A 162 -12.83 -16.50 -13.23
C SER A 162 -14.19 -17.06 -12.83
N ASN A 163 -14.37 -17.40 -11.55
CA ASN A 163 -15.70 -17.63 -11.01
C ASN A 163 -16.47 -16.29 -11.06
N GLY A 164 -17.52 -16.28 -11.88
CA GLY A 164 -18.43 -15.16 -12.04
C GLY A 164 -19.25 -14.98 -10.77
N ASP A 165 -18.82 -14.06 -9.93
CA ASP A 165 -19.59 -13.59 -8.80
C ASP A 165 -20.72 -12.68 -9.33
N ASN A 166 -21.89 -13.29 -9.58
CA ASN A 166 -23.13 -12.62 -9.98
C ASN A 166 -23.70 -11.83 -8.80
N SER A 167 -23.03 -10.75 -8.40
CA SER A 167 -23.63 -9.74 -7.55
C SER A 167 -24.12 -8.59 -8.42
N ASP A 168 -25.41 -8.25 -8.33
CA ASP A 168 -26.05 -7.15 -9.07
C ASP A 168 -25.49 -5.75 -8.76
N CYS A 169 -24.52 -5.64 -7.85
CA CYS A 169 -23.82 -4.40 -7.54
C CYS A 169 -22.61 -4.21 -8.48
N GLU A 170 -22.78 -3.36 -9.49
CA GLU A 170 -21.73 -3.06 -10.49
C GLU A 170 -20.61 -2.16 -9.94
N GLY A 171 -20.91 -1.34 -8.92
CA GLY A 171 -20.00 -0.35 -8.33
C GLY A 171 -18.96 -0.95 -7.37
N LEU A 172 -18.26 -0.08 -6.63
CA LEU A 172 -17.35 -0.52 -5.58
C LEU A 172 -18.11 -1.30 -4.49
N PRO A 173 -17.51 -2.34 -3.90
CA PRO A 173 -18.14 -3.06 -2.79
C PRO A 173 -18.42 -2.12 -1.62
N LEU A 174 -19.50 -2.39 -0.89
CA LEU A 174 -19.86 -1.65 0.32
C LEU A 174 -18.74 -1.76 1.37
N LEU A 175 -18.56 -0.70 2.14
CA LEU A 175 -17.56 -0.65 3.21
C LEU A 175 -17.99 -1.57 4.35
N LYS A 176 -17.20 -2.61 4.65
CA LYS A 176 -17.49 -3.58 5.72
C LYS A 176 -17.64 -2.92 7.09
N TYR A 177 -16.82 -1.91 7.38
CA TYR A 177 -16.75 -1.23 8.68
C TYR A 177 -17.32 0.20 8.66
N GLY A 178 -18.07 0.57 7.61
CA GLY A 178 -18.67 1.90 7.49
C GLY A 178 -17.67 3.01 7.14
N THR A 179 -18.08 4.25 7.45
CA THR A 179 -17.31 5.50 7.27
C THR A 179 -17.04 6.17 8.62
N ILE A 180 -16.41 7.36 8.60
CA ILE A 180 -16.19 8.19 9.79
C ILE A 180 -17.46 8.52 10.61
N HIS A 181 -18.65 8.39 10.02
CA HIS A 181 -19.93 8.69 10.66
C HIS A 181 -20.48 7.52 11.49
N TYR A 182 -19.86 6.34 11.37
CA TYR A 182 -20.28 5.14 12.08
C TYR A 182 -19.48 4.95 13.37
N LYS A 183 -20.11 4.34 14.37
CA LYS A 183 -19.42 3.94 15.60
C LYS A 183 -18.35 2.91 15.26
N ILE A 184 -17.16 3.08 15.84
CA ILE A 184 -16.08 2.11 15.75
C ILE A 184 -16.58 0.77 16.31
N SER A 185 -16.25 -0.31 15.62
CA SER A 185 -16.64 -1.66 16.01
C SER A 185 -15.99 -2.05 17.35
N GLU A 186 -16.73 -2.78 18.18
CA GLU A 186 -16.32 -3.08 19.56
C GLU A 186 -15.19 -4.12 19.65
N ASP A 187 -14.95 -4.85 18.57
CA ASP A 187 -13.83 -5.79 18.40
C ASP A 187 -12.51 -5.09 18.01
N TRP A 188 -12.51 -3.77 17.79
CA TRP A 188 -11.29 -3.04 17.43
C TRP A 188 -10.49 -2.66 18.67
N THR A 189 -9.17 -2.84 18.56
CA THR A 189 -8.23 -2.42 19.60
C THR A 189 -7.97 -0.94 19.48
N VAL A 190 -8.27 -0.17 20.53
CA VAL A 190 -7.98 1.27 20.60
C VAL A 190 -6.62 1.48 21.26
N ILE A 191 -5.72 2.12 20.53
CA ILE A 191 -4.37 2.48 20.94
C ILE A 191 -4.34 4.00 21.11
N SER A 192 -4.12 4.44 22.34
CA SER A 192 -3.91 5.87 22.64
C SER A 192 -2.43 6.20 22.51
N CYS A 193 -2.08 7.03 21.54
CA CYS A 193 -0.71 7.45 21.30
C CYS A 193 -0.54 8.91 21.73
N GLU A 194 0.11 9.16 22.86
CA GLU A 194 0.42 10.52 23.29
C GLU A 194 1.55 11.13 22.45
N ASN A 195 2.53 10.31 22.06
CA ASN A 195 3.74 10.72 21.37
C ASN A 195 3.91 10.02 20.02
N LEU A 196 2.86 9.92 19.20
CA LEU A 196 3.01 9.27 17.89
C LEU A 196 4.05 10.04 17.06
N GLY A 197 5.12 9.36 16.68
CA GLY A 197 6.08 9.87 15.72
C GLY A 197 5.57 9.64 14.30
N SER A 198 5.33 8.38 13.95
CA SER A 198 4.82 8.01 12.63
C SER A 198 3.88 6.81 12.72
N LEU A 199 2.73 6.93 12.08
CA LEU A 199 1.89 5.81 11.69
C LEU A 199 2.20 5.49 10.24
N TYR A 200 2.50 4.24 9.93
CA TYR A 200 2.74 3.80 8.55
C TYR A 200 2.00 2.51 8.28
N CYS A 201 1.08 2.54 7.32
CA CYS A 201 0.37 1.38 6.81
C CYS A 201 0.88 1.04 5.41
N GLY A 202 1.21 -0.21 5.13
CA GLY A 202 1.67 -0.68 3.82
C GLY A 202 0.85 -1.85 3.32
N ASN A 203 0.54 -1.85 2.02
CA ASN A 203 -0.07 -2.98 1.31
C ASN A 203 0.99 -3.78 0.51
N LEU A 204 2.19 -3.21 0.38
CA LEU A 204 3.28 -3.74 -0.41
C LEU A 204 4.60 -3.57 0.34
N ALA A 205 5.59 -4.38 0.01
CA ALA A 205 6.83 -4.41 0.76
C ALA A 205 7.75 -3.20 0.53
N TYR A 206 7.86 -2.76 -0.73
CA TYR A 206 8.74 -1.67 -1.14
C TYR A 206 7.96 -0.37 -1.35
N MET A 207 8.33 0.68 -0.64
CA MET A 207 7.78 2.04 -0.82
C MET A 207 8.53 2.83 -1.90
N ALA A 208 9.79 2.47 -2.11
CA ALA A 208 10.67 2.93 -3.19
C ALA A 208 11.73 1.84 -3.45
N SER A 209 12.56 1.99 -4.49
CA SER A 209 13.51 0.93 -4.91
C SER A 209 14.46 0.48 -3.79
N GLY A 210 14.86 1.40 -2.90
CA GLY A 210 15.72 1.14 -1.74
C GLY A 210 15.01 1.07 -0.39
N ALA A 211 13.68 1.13 -0.36
CA ALA A 211 12.91 1.33 0.87
C ALA A 211 11.93 0.18 1.14
N LYS A 212 12.44 -0.95 1.65
CA LYS A 212 11.65 -2.14 2.02
C LYS A 212 11.11 -2.02 3.45
N PHE A 213 10.04 -1.25 3.63
CA PHE A 213 9.46 -0.96 4.95
C PHE A 213 8.63 -2.11 5.51
N PHE A 214 8.00 -2.93 4.66
CA PHE A 214 7.12 -4.02 5.10
C PHE A 214 7.57 -5.36 4.51
N PRO A 215 8.66 -5.97 5.01
CA PRO A 215 9.20 -7.16 4.39
C PRO A 215 8.25 -8.35 4.20
N PRO A 216 7.29 -8.62 5.11
CA PRO A 216 6.34 -9.71 4.97
C PRO A 216 5.01 -9.29 4.31
N ALA A 217 4.94 -8.12 3.65
CA ALA A 217 3.71 -7.68 2.99
C ALA A 217 3.40 -8.55 1.76
N LEU A 218 2.15 -9.01 1.68
CA LEU A 218 1.61 -9.74 0.54
C LEU A 218 0.62 -8.85 -0.22
N PRO A 219 0.65 -8.83 -1.55
CA PRO A 219 -0.19 -7.92 -2.33
C PRO A 219 -1.67 -8.33 -2.39
N ASN A 220 -2.07 -9.49 -1.88
CA ASN A 220 -3.36 -10.13 -2.19
C ASN A 220 -3.93 -11.01 -1.04
N ASP A 221 -3.61 -10.69 0.21
CA ASP A 221 -4.03 -11.45 1.41
C ASP A 221 -5.24 -10.82 2.15
N GLY A 222 -5.75 -9.69 1.65
CA GLY A 222 -6.84 -8.92 2.23
C GLY A 222 -6.46 -8.13 3.49
N MET A 223 -5.17 -7.98 3.77
CA MET A 223 -4.64 -7.36 5.00
C MET A 223 -3.75 -6.16 4.67
N ILE A 224 -3.49 -5.34 5.68
CA ILE A 224 -2.61 -4.17 5.59
C ILE A 224 -1.63 -4.28 6.74
N ASP A 225 -0.34 -4.17 6.45
CA ASP A 225 0.68 -4.13 7.48
C ASP A 225 0.74 -2.76 8.14
N LEU A 226 0.85 -2.75 9.46
CA LEU A 226 0.84 -1.54 10.28
C LEU A 226 2.13 -1.43 11.09
N VAL A 227 2.78 -0.28 11.02
CA VAL A 227 3.92 0.09 11.87
C VAL A 227 3.60 1.38 12.59
N LEU A 228 3.73 1.35 13.91
CA LEU A 228 3.65 2.50 14.80
C LEU A 228 5.06 2.81 15.31
N ILE A 229 5.48 4.05 15.14
CA ILE A 229 6.77 4.55 15.61
C ILE A 229 6.50 5.63 16.65
N ASP A 230 7.00 5.41 17.87
CA ASP A 230 7.01 6.43 18.92
C ASP A 230 7.98 7.56 18.54
N GLY A 231 7.57 8.81 18.71
CA GLY A 231 8.40 9.97 18.41
C GLY A 231 9.49 10.23 19.46
N ASN A 232 9.40 9.61 20.64
CA ASN A 232 10.40 9.67 21.69
C ASN A 232 11.54 8.66 21.48
N ILE A 233 12.07 8.56 20.27
CA ILE A 233 13.24 7.72 20.00
C ILE A 233 14.43 8.26 20.84
N PRO A 234 15.00 7.46 21.77
CA PRO A 234 16.21 7.86 22.49
C PRO A 234 17.32 8.15 21.48
N ALA A 235 18.07 9.23 21.68
CA ALA A 235 19.15 9.62 20.76
C ALA A 235 20.43 8.78 20.92
N GLU A 236 20.37 7.66 21.64
CA GLU A 236 21.56 6.83 21.91
C GLU A 236 21.69 5.71 20.88
N PRO A 237 22.89 5.54 20.28
CA PRO A 237 23.17 4.38 19.46
C PRO A 237 23.29 3.10 20.32
N PRO A 238 23.09 1.90 19.74
CA PRO A 238 23.39 0.63 20.40
C PRO A 238 24.89 0.45 20.69
#